data_AF-A0A7J9ZHG3-F1
#
_entry.id   AF-A0A7J9ZHG3-F1
#
_cell.length_a   1.000
_cell.length_b   1.000
_cell.length_c   1.000
_cell.angle_alpha   90.00
_cell.angle_beta   90.00
_cell.angle_gamma   90.00
#
_symmetry.space_group_name_H-M   'P 1'
#
loop_
_entity.id
_entity.type
_entity.pdbx_description
1 polymer ?
#
loop_
_entity_poly.entity_id
_entity_poly.type
_entity_poly.pdbx_seq_one_letter_code
_entity_poly.pdbx_strand_id
1 'polypeptide(L)'
;MAGRHDRESNEVTRSSFRIYRDDQDIGGVDFWACRTCQYVLLGEIGLVEAEQNKGLGRRVLERLRNDLPGYRWYITLAKRGSETFWRRLRETHPGEYATGACPHIQASL
;
A
#
# COMPACT_ATOMS: atom_id res chain seq x y z
N MET A 1 -15.53 29.94 -9.30
CA MET A 1 -14.81 28.83 -8.65
C MET A 1 -14.06 28.08 -9.73
N ALA A 2 -12.78 28.40 -9.93
CA ALA A 2 -11.91 27.71 -10.86
C ALA A 2 -10.61 27.42 -10.11
N GLY A 3 -10.54 26.23 -9.51
CA GLY A 3 -9.34 25.76 -8.82
C GLY A 3 -8.29 25.39 -9.87
N ARG A 4 -7.12 26.00 -9.77
CA ARG A 4 -5.97 25.80 -10.65
C ARG A 4 -5.58 24.33 -10.67
N HIS A 5 -5.53 23.75 -11.86
CA HIS A 5 -4.73 22.58 -12.16
C HIS A 5 -3.26 23.02 -12.26
N ASP A 6 -2.64 23.32 -11.11
CA ASP A 6 -1.20 23.56 -11.06
C ASP A 6 -0.47 22.24 -10.89
N ARG A 7 0.52 22.05 -11.76
CA ARG A 7 1.43 20.91 -11.82
C ARG A 7 2.31 20.85 -10.56
N GLU A 8 2.15 19.84 -9.72
CA GLU A 8 3.24 19.39 -8.82
C GLU A 8 3.30 17.85 -8.77
N SER A 9 3.97 17.28 -9.76
CA SER A 9 4.36 15.87 -9.84
C SER A 9 5.38 15.41 -8.78
N ASN A 10 5.64 16.19 -7.73
CA ASN A 10 6.68 15.95 -6.71
C ASN A 10 6.15 15.42 -5.35
N GLU A 11 4.85 15.18 -5.25
CA GLU A 11 4.20 14.86 -3.96
C GLU A 11 3.88 13.39 -3.77
N VAL A 12 3.95 12.60 -4.84
CA VAL A 12 3.75 11.16 -4.83
C VAL A 12 5.10 10.46 -4.84
N THR A 13 5.34 9.64 -3.84
CA THR A 13 6.53 8.79 -3.78
C THR A 13 6.09 7.34 -3.96
N ARG A 14 6.70 6.65 -4.92
CA ARG A 14 6.63 5.19 -5.00
C ARG A 14 7.74 4.60 -4.13
N SER A 15 7.39 3.67 -3.27
CA SER A 15 8.33 3.00 -2.38
C SER A 15 8.00 1.52 -2.28
N SER A 16 8.96 0.74 -1.83
CA SER A 16 8.77 -0.68 -1.53
C SER A 16 9.32 -0.99 -0.16
N PHE A 17 8.64 -1.87 0.56
CA PHE A 17 9.11 -2.45 1.81
C PHE A 17 9.47 -3.91 1.53
N ARG A 18 10.78 -4.20 1.52
CA ARG A 18 11.29 -5.56 1.33
C ARG A 18 11.40 -6.28 2.67
N ILE A 19 11.14 -7.57 2.67
CA ILE A 19 11.24 -8.43 3.84
C ILE A 19 12.38 -9.41 3.60
N TYR A 20 13.29 -9.48 4.57
CA TYR A 20 14.41 -10.40 4.54
C TYR A 20 14.33 -11.39 5.72
N ARG A 21 14.78 -12.62 5.49
CA ARG A 21 15.09 -13.59 6.55
C ARG A 21 16.43 -14.23 6.23
N ASP A 22 17.34 -14.24 7.19
CA ASP A 22 18.71 -14.78 7.01
C ASP A 22 19.38 -14.19 5.74
N ASP A 23 19.26 -12.86 5.57
CA ASP A 23 19.70 -12.08 4.41
C ASP A 23 19.07 -12.44 3.04
N GLN A 24 18.14 -13.38 3.01
CA GLN A 24 17.39 -13.74 1.81
C GLN A 24 16.13 -12.88 1.67
N ASP A 25 15.93 -12.29 0.49
CA ASP A 25 14.68 -11.60 0.14
C ASP A 25 13.55 -12.63 0.02
N ILE A 26 12.55 -12.51 0.90
CA ILE A 26 11.39 -13.39 0.95
C ILE A 26 10.10 -12.72 0.46
N GLY A 27 10.20 -11.49 -0.05
CA GLY A 27 9.08 -10.74 -0.61
C GLY A 27 8.97 -9.30 -0.09
N GLY A 28 7.78 -8.72 -0.21
CA GLY A 28 7.55 -7.35 0.19
C GLY A 28 6.22 -6.79 -0.25
N VAL A 29 6.08 -5.48 -0.05
CA VAL A 29 4.94 -4.70 -0.52
C VAL A 29 5.42 -3.43 -1.22
N ASP A 30 4.86 -3.15 -2.38
CA ASP A 30 5.02 -1.86 -3.06
C ASP A 30 3.88 -0.94 -2.66
N PHE A 31 4.14 0.36 -2.58
CA PHE A 31 3.11 1.34 -2.31
C PHE A 31 3.44 2.71 -2.92
N TRP A 32 2.40 3.52 -3.08
CA TRP A 32 2.49 4.93 -3.42
C TRP A 32 1.97 5.76 -2.26
N ALA A 33 2.73 6.77 -1.84
CA ALA A 33 2.32 7.71 -0.82
C ALA A 33 2.19 9.11 -1.44
N CYS A 34 1.00 9.70 -1.36
CA CYS A 34 0.77 11.10 -1.70
C CYS A 34 0.79 11.92 -0.43
N ARG A 35 1.77 12.81 -0.29
CA ARG A 35 1.90 13.67 0.89
C ARG A 35 0.75 14.68 1.00
N THR A 36 0.29 15.22 -0.12
CA THR A 36 -0.73 16.28 -0.13
C THR A 36 -2.13 15.78 0.18
N CYS A 37 -2.51 14.62 -0.33
CA CYS A 37 -3.79 14.02 0.05
C CYS A 37 -3.71 13.25 1.38
N GLN A 38 -2.50 12.93 1.85
CA GLN A 38 -2.20 11.98 2.92
C GLN A 38 -2.77 10.58 2.60
N TYR A 39 -2.53 10.09 1.38
CA TYR A 39 -3.03 8.79 0.91
C TYR A 39 -1.85 7.83 0.77
N VAL A 40 -2.06 6.59 1.19
CA VAL A 40 -1.21 5.46 0.81
C VAL A 40 -2.04 4.52 -0.05
N LEU A 41 -1.58 4.23 -1.26
CA LEU A 41 -2.11 3.14 -2.08
C LEU A 41 -1.16 1.96 -2.00
N LEU A 42 -1.62 0.87 -1.38
CA LEU A 42 -0.94 -0.41 -1.34
C LEU A 42 -1.07 -1.11 -2.69
N GLY A 43 0.09 -1.45 -3.25
CA GLY A 43 0.31 -2.10 -4.53
C GLY A 43 0.33 -3.61 -4.45
N GLU A 44 1.36 -4.20 -5.05
CA GLU A 44 1.62 -5.62 -4.95
C GLU A 44 2.14 -5.96 -3.57
N ILE A 45 1.57 -7.00 -2.96
CA ILE A 45 2.14 -7.68 -1.80
C ILE A 45 2.35 -9.13 -2.18
N GLY A 46 3.55 -9.63 -1.94
CA GLY A 46 3.93 -10.98 -2.30
C GLY A 46 4.98 -11.52 -1.34
N LEU A 47 4.85 -12.80 -1.01
CA LEU A 47 5.85 -13.56 -0.26
C LEU A 47 6.15 -14.83 -1.03
N VAL A 48 7.38 -15.32 -0.92
CA VAL A 48 7.71 -16.68 -1.35
C VAL A 48 6.78 -17.69 -0.68
N GLU A 49 6.41 -18.75 -1.39
CA GLU A 49 5.37 -19.70 -0.96
C GLU A 49 5.60 -20.23 0.46
N ALA A 50 6.84 -20.58 0.78
CA ALA A 50 7.25 -21.07 2.09
C ALA A 50 6.96 -20.08 3.24
N GLU A 51 6.79 -18.79 2.95
CA GLU A 51 6.57 -17.71 3.92
C GLU A 51 5.13 -17.17 3.94
N GLN A 52 4.27 -17.69 3.07
CA GLN A 52 2.85 -17.30 3.05
C GLN A 52 2.10 -17.82 4.28
N ASN A 53 0.99 -17.17 4.62
CA ASN A 53 0.11 -17.52 5.76
C ASN A 53 0.76 -17.48 7.16
N LYS A 54 1.98 -16.95 7.30
CA LYS A 54 2.67 -16.77 8.61
C LYS A 54 2.44 -15.39 9.26
N GLY A 55 1.51 -14.60 8.73
CA GLY A 55 1.18 -13.26 9.25
C GLY A 55 2.19 -12.16 8.90
N LEU A 56 3.23 -12.43 8.09
CA LEU A 56 4.25 -11.45 7.73
C LEU A 56 3.69 -10.23 7.00
N GLY A 57 2.78 -10.45 6.04
CA GLY A 57 2.14 -9.35 5.32
C GLY A 57 1.41 -8.39 6.27
N ARG A 58 0.70 -8.91 7.27
CA ARG A 58 0.03 -8.09 8.29
C ARG A 58 1.03 -7.27 9.12
N ARG A 59 2.13 -7.89 9.57
CA ARG A 59 3.18 -7.22 10.35
C ARG A 59 3.83 -6.07 9.57
N VAL A 60 4.05 -6.26 8.27
CA VAL A 60 4.58 -5.18 7.42
C VAL A 60 3.60 -4.02 7.31
N LEU A 61 2.31 -4.29 7.11
CA LEU A 61 1.31 -3.23 7.08
C LEU A 61 1.19 -2.50 8.43
N GLU A 62 1.24 -3.22 9.54
CA GLU A 62 1.31 -2.63 10.88
C GLU A 62 2.53 -1.71 11.02
N ARG A 63 3.70 -2.14 10.53
CA ARG A 63 4.90 -1.31 10.54
C ARG A 63 4.74 -0.06 9.68
N LEU A 64 4.26 -0.20 8.45
CA LEU A 64 4.04 0.92 7.54
C LEU A 64 3.04 1.95 8.11
N ARG A 65 2.01 1.49 8.84
CA ARG A 65 1.08 2.38 9.56
C ARG A 65 1.75 3.20 10.65
N ASN A 66 2.70 2.62 11.36
CA ASN A 66 3.48 3.34 12.36
C ASN A 66 4.46 4.34 11.73
N ASP A 67 5.02 4.02 10.56
CA ASP A 67 5.95 4.90 9.85
C ASP A 67 5.21 6.06 9.12
N LEU A 68 3.92 5.90 8.79
CA LEU A 68 3.09 6.89 8.11
C LEU A 68 1.80 7.20 8.91
N PRO A 69 1.91 7.81 10.10
CA PRO A 69 0.75 8.12 10.93
C PRO A 69 -0.13 9.19 10.27
N GLY A 70 -1.46 9.03 10.39
CA GLY A 70 -2.44 9.98 9.85
C GLY A 70 -2.77 9.81 8.36
N TYR A 71 -2.09 8.92 7.65
CA TYR A 71 -2.43 8.60 6.26
C TYR A 71 -3.68 7.72 6.18
N ARG A 72 -4.46 7.91 5.11
CA ARG A 72 -5.57 7.05 4.73
C ARG A 72 -5.08 5.94 3.80
N TRP A 73 -5.49 4.71 4.07
CA TRP A 73 -4.99 3.51 3.41
C TRP A 73 -5.96 3.01 2.35
N TYR A 74 -5.43 2.81 1.16
CA TYR A 74 -6.15 2.31 0.01
C TYR A 74 -5.45 1.08 -0.54
N ILE A 75 -6.20 0.16 -1.15
CA ILE A 75 -5.66 -1.07 -1.73
C ILE A 75 -6.03 -1.14 -3.21
N THR A 76 -5.11 -1.62 -4.04
CA THR A 76 -5.46 -2.03 -5.41
C THR A 76 -5.93 -3.48 -5.43
N LEU A 77 -7.04 -3.72 -6.15
CA LEU A 77 -7.54 -5.07 -6.43
C LEU A 77 -7.00 -5.63 -7.76
N ALA A 78 -6.10 -4.92 -8.43
CA ALA A 78 -5.71 -5.22 -9.81
C ALA A 78 -4.91 -6.52 -10.00
N LYS A 79 -4.35 -7.12 -8.92
CA LYS A 79 -3.55 -8.35 -9.02
C LYS A 79 -4.23 -9.53 -8.31
N ARG A 80 -4.58 -10.55 -9.09
CA ARG A 80 -5.34 -11.76 -8.67
C ARG A 80 -4.71 -12.51 -7.50
N GLY A 81 -3.39 -12.47 -7.34
CA GLY A 81 -2.67 -13.21 -6.29
C GLY A 81 -2.90 -12.67 -4.86
N SER A 82 -3.13 -11.36 -4.72
CA SER A 82 -3.25 -10.70 -3.41
C SER A 82 -4.71 -10.41 -2.99
N GLU A 83 -5.69 -10.71 -3.85
CA GLU A 83 -7.11 -10.43 -3.59
C GLU A 83 -7.62 -11.08 -2.29
N THR A 84 -7.31 -12.36 -2.07
CA THR A 84 -7.73 -13.06 -0.85
C THR A 84 -7.11 -12.45 0.40
N PHE A 85 -5.86 -11.99 0.31
CA PHE A 85 -5.19 -11.28 1.41
C PHE A 85 -5.90 -9.95 1.71
N TRP A 86 -6.14 -9.13 0.68
CA TRP A 86 -6.81 -7.85 0.79
C TRP A 86 -8.23 -7.95 1.36
N ARG A 87 -8.99 -8.95 0.92
CA ARG A 87 -10.33 -9.23 1.45
C ARG A 87 -10.28 -9.53 2.96
N ARG A 88 -9.42 -10.47 3.39
CA ARG A 88 -9.26 -10.82 4.81
C ARG A 88 -8.78 -9.63 5.65
N LEU A 89 -7.90 -8.81 5.08
CA LEU A 89 -7.41 -7.60 5.76
C LEU A 89 -8.55 -6.62 6.04
N ARG A 90 -9.43 -6.38 5.05
CA ARG A 90 -10.62 -5.51 5.20
C ARG A 90 -11.63 -6.06 6.20
N GLU A 91 -11.83 -7.38 6.22
CA GLU A 91 -12.69 -8.03 7.21
C GLU A 91 -12.15 -7.84 8.65
N THR A 92 -10.82 -7.89 8.81
CA THR A 92 -10.16 -7.72 10.10
C THR A 92 -10.09 -6.26 10.55
N HIS A 93 -10.06 -5.31 9.60
CA HIS A 93 -9.91 -3.87 9.85
C HIS A 93 -11.00 -3.09 9.09
N PRO A 94 -12.26 -3.16 9.55
CA PRO A 94 -13.37 -2.50 8.87
C PRO A 94 -13.18 -0.98 8.84
N GLY A 95 -13.35 -0.39 7.66
CA GLY A 95 -13.24 1.06 7.45
C GLY A 95 -11.81 1.62 7.31
N GLU A 96 -10.79 0.80 7.54
CA GLU A 96 -9.39 1.26 7.49
C GLU A 96 -8.79 1.20 6.08
N TYR A 97 -9.17 0.19 5.30
CA TYR A 97 -8.68 -0.03 3.93
C TYR A 97 -9.80 0.18 2.91
N ALA A 98 -9.72 1.28 2.18
CA ALA A 98 -10.65 1.63 1.12
C ALA A 98 -10.14 1.22 -0.28
N THR A 99 -11.01 1.24 -1.27
CA THR A 99 -10.62 1.11 -2.68
C THR A 99 -10.56 2.49 -3.34
N GLY A 100 -9.76 2.60 -4.40
CA GLY A 100 -9.54 3.84 -5.14
C GLY A 100 -8.17 4.44 -4.87
N ALA A 101 -7.93 5.62 -5.43
CA ALA A 101 -6.70 6.37 -5.27
C ALA A 101 -6.99 7.86 -5.49
N CYS A 102 -6.18 8.75 -4.92
CA CYS A 102 -6.33 10.19 -5.21
C CYS A 102 -5.85 10.48 -6.65
N PRO A 103 -6.31 11.59 -7.27
CA PRO A 103 -5.91 11.95 -8.63
C PRO A 103 -4.38 12.02 -8.84
N HIS A 104 -3.63 12.44 -7.82
CA HIS A 104 -2.16 12.49 -7.90
C HIS A 104 -1.53 11.10 -8.02
N ILE A 105 -2.00 10.13 -7.24
CA ILE A 105 -1.54 8.74 -7.36
C ILE A 105 -2.00 8.17 -8.69
N GLN A 106 -3.25 8.40 -9.11
CA GLN A 106 -3.77 7.91 -10.40
C GLN A 106 -2.96 8.43 -11.59
N ALA A 107 -2.48 9.67 -11.55
CA ALA A 107 -1.58 10.23 -12.57
C ALA A 107 -0.16 9.63 -12.54
N SER A 108 0.18 8.87 -11.50
CA SER A 108 1.50 8.26 -11.26
C SER A 108 1.51 6.72 -11.35
N LEU A 109 0.36 6.10 -11.65
CA LEU A 109 0.20 4.66 -11.87
C LEU A 109 0.46 4.31 -13.34
#